data_AF-A0A3C0BG32-F1
#
_entry.id   AF-A0A3C0BG32-F1
#
_cell.length_a   1.000
_cell.length_b   1.000
_cell.length_c   1.000
_cell.angle_alpha   90.00
_cell.angle_beta   90.00
_cell.angle_gamma   90.00
#
_symmetry.space_group_name_H-M   'P 1'
#
loop_
_entity.id
_entity.type
_entity.pdbx_description
1 polymer ?
#
loop_
_entity_poly.entity_id
_entity_poly.type
_entity_poly.pdbx_seq_one_letter_code
_entity_poly.pdbx_strand_id
1 'polypeptide(L)'
;NTLTMKEHERDMLEVELKRLIDDICTHQSRIGLDQHTEPYTEIQKKEFSDISEKLHTLSRNDKDLAKALKEYEEAKGIYDSVQNKLAEGPDIVEMNTGDLKTEFDTVRQMAKITVGRQGNQFPIFTREFYHCMENGTGTRENVLEVLRWVESVDPGAFCRIHKNVPNRIIPYILLVPTYGDKGFCWQPFDRYNLVTSRGRIVIPMYPKDLRIAVLTAVADLRWQVAKEKASYYWMEEGLTGQYYQFIDRQKLKGDLKQFFIEDYLLWMMKESTGVQRLDKEVRGIFWRNMPFPKQLKEELRKRSLVYDELCIKDNNREMSDGY
;
A
#
# COMPACT_ATOMS: atom_id res chain seq x y z
N ASN A 1 -19.65 16.55 -22.48
CA ASN A 1 -19.82 16.45 -23.95
C ASN A 1 -19.52 17.82 -24.57
N THR A 2 -18.28 18.28 -24.41
CA THR A 2 -17.89 19.69 -24.61
C THR A 2 -17.66 20.02 -26.09
N LEU A 3 -17.20 19.04 -26.88
CA LEU A 3 -17.03 19.16 -28.33
C LEU A 3 -18.36 19.43 -29.03
N THR A 4 -19.36 18.59 -28.80
CA THR A 4 -20.69 18.74 -29.39
C THR A 4 -21.36 20.06 -29.01
N MET A 5 -21.11 20.56 -27.79
CA MET A 5 -21.60 21.88 -27.38
C MET A 5 -20.96 23.02 -28.18
N LYS A 6 -19.65 22.94 -28.45
CA LYS A 6 -18.92 23.97 -29.19
C LYS A 6 -19.22 23.96 -30.69
N GLU A 7 -19.41 22.77 -31.27
CA GLU A 7 -19.89 22.59 -32.65
C GLU A 7 -21.29 23.18 -32.82
N HIS A 8 -22.21 22.89 -31.89
CA HIS A 8 -23.55 23.45 -31.93
C HIS A 8 -23.57 24.98 -31.76
N GLU A 9 -22.72 25.52 -30.89
CA GLU A 9 -22.54 26.97 -30.73
C GLU A 9 -22.04 27.63 -32.03
N ARG A 10 -21.09 26.99 -32.74
CA ARG A 10 -20.64 27.46 -34.06
C ARG A 10 -21.79 27.49 -35.07
N ASP A 11 -22.54 26.40 -35.17
CA ASP A 11 -23.62 26.26 -36.15
C ASP A 11 -24.69 27.36 -35.94
N MET A 12 -25.04 27.64 -34.68
CA MET A 12 -25.97 28.72 -34.34
C MET A 12 -25.44 30.10 -34.74
N LEU A 13 -24.16 30.38 -34.46
CA LEU A 13 -23.51 31.64 -34.84
C LEU A 13 -23.43 31.82 -36.37
N GLU A 14 -23.19 30.75 -37.12
CA GLU A 14 -23.16 30.77 -38.59
C GLU A 14 -24.55 31.02 -39.19
N VAL A 15 -25.60 30.43 -38.61
CA VAL A 15 -26.99 30.68 -39.05
C VAL A 15 -27.38 32.14 -38.82
N GLU A 16 -27.06 32.70 -37.66
CA GLU A 16 -27.33 34.12 -37.35
C GLU A 16 -26.53 35.07 -38.26
N LEU A 17 -25.27 34.76 -38.52
CA LEU A 17 -24.42 35.55 -39.42
C LEU A 17 -24.96 35.56 -40.85
N LYS A 18 -25.40 34.41 -41.38
CA LYS A 18 -26.01 34.33 -42.71
C LYS A 18 -27.25 35.21 -42.83
N ARG A 19 -28.13 35.18 -41.82
CA ARG A 19 -29.32 36.05 -41.79
C ARG A 19 -28.96 37.53 -41.87
N LEU A 20 -28.00 37.97 -41.06
CA LEU A 20 -27.54 39.38 -41.06
C LEU A 20 -26.93 39.79 -42.41
N ILE A 21 -26.22 38.87 -43.08
CA ILE A 21 -25.66 39.11 -44.43
C ILE A 21 -26.78 39.24 -45.47
N ASP A 22 -27.79 38.38 -45.42
CA ASP A 22 -28.93 38.45 -46.34
C ASP A 22 -29.72 39.77 -46.18
N ASP A 23 -29.88 40.25 -44.94
CA ASP A 23 -30.57 41.49 -44.61
C ASP A 23 -29.84 42.74 -45.17
N ILE A 24 -28.51 42.79 -45.08
CA ILE A 24 -27.72 43.90 -45.66
C ILE A 24 -27.62 43.83 -47.20
N CYS A 25 -27.77 42.66 -47.80
CA CYS A 25 -27.71 42.51 -49.26
C CYS A 25 -29.05 42.80 -49.96
N THR A 26 -30.12 43.05 -49.19
CA THR A 26 -31.44 43.37 -49.72
C THR A 26 -31.65 44.88 -49.78
N HIS A 27 -31.87 45.43 -50.98
CA HIS A 27 -32.06 46.88 -51.20
C HIS A 27 -33.41 47.20 -51.81
N GLN A 28 -34.03 48.29 -51.36
CA GLN A 28 -35.28 48.80 -51.93
C GLN A 28 -35.00 49.64 -53.18
N SER A 29 -35.89 49.57 -54.17
CA SER A 29 -35.83 50.40 -55.37
C SER A 29 -36.25 51.84 -55.06
N ARG A 30 -35.52 52.82 -55.62
CA ARG A 30 -35.79 54.23 -55.36
C ARG A 30 -37.04 54.70 -56.11
N ILE A 31 -38.00 55.28 -55.40
CA ILE A 31 -39.27 55.77 -55.97
C ILE A 31 -38.99 56.81 -57.07
N GLY A 32 -39.39 56.50 -58.31
CA GLY A 32 -39.24 57.38 -59.49
C GLY A 32 -37.95 57.18 -60.30
N LEU A 33 -37.08 56.25 -59.90
CA LEU A 33 -35.83 55.88 -60.58
C LEU A 33 -35.66 54.36 -60.52
N ASP A 34 -36.51 53.64 -61.24
CA ASP A 34 -36.68 52.17 -61.14
C ASP A 34 -35.40 51.35 -61.46
N GLN A 35 -34.37 51.98 -62.03
CA GLN A 35 -33.06 51.36 -62.33
C GLN A 35 -32.04 51.51 -61.18
N HIS A 36 -32.38 52.21 -60.09
CA HIS A 36 -31.45 52.53 -59.01
C HIS A 36 -31.98 52.12 -57.63
N THR A 37 -31.10 51.58 -56.79
CA THR A 37 -31.40 51.17 -55.42
C THR A 37 -31.13 52.28 -54.41
N GLU A 38 -31.81 52.23 -53.26
CA GLU A 38 -31.57 53.15 -52.15
C GLU A 38 -30.25 52.84 -51.40
N PRO A 39 -29.61 53.85 -50.77
CA PRO A 39 -28.50 53.64 -49.86
C PRO A 39 -28.91 52.81 -48.62
N TYR A 40 -27.92 52.26 -47.91
CA TYR A 40 -28.14 51.52 -46.66
C TYR A 40 -28.97 52.30 -45.64
N THR A 41 -29.98 51.65 -45.09
CA THR A 41 -30.79 52.17 -43.99
C THR A 41 -29.98 52.24 -42.70
N GLU A 42 -30.42 53.03 -41.72
CA GLU A 42 -29.76 53.10 -40.40
C GLU A 42 -29.78 51.75 -39.67
N ILE A 43 -30.76 50.89 -39.94
CA ILE A 43 -30.84 49.52 -39.42
C ILE A 43 -29.73 48.64 -40.03
N GLN A 44 -29.58 48.65 -41.36
CA GLN A 44 -28.52 47.90 -42.05
C GLN A 44 -27.11 48.37 -41.68
N LYS A 45 -26.93 49.68 -41.44
CA LYS A 45 -25.65 50.20 -40.94
C LYS A 45 -25.31 49.70 -39.54
N LYS A 46 -26.33 49.50 -38.68
CA LYS A 46 -26.14 48.91 -37.34
C LYS A 46 -25.75 47.43 -37.45
N GLU A 47 -26.34 46.70 -38.39
CA GLU A 47 -26.02 45.29 -38.65
C GLU A 47 -24.55 45.08 -39.05
N PHE A 48 -23.86 46.07 -39.62
CA PHE A 48 -22.40 45.98 -39.87
C PHE A 48 -21.59 45.80 -38.58
N SER A 49 -21.97 46.47 -37.49
CA SER A 49 -21.32 46.31 -36.19
C SER A 49 -21.60 44.92 -35.62
N ASP A 50 -22.84 44.47 -35.73
CA ASP A 50 -23.29 43.16 -35.22
C ASP A 50 -22.61 42.01 -35.98
N ILE A 51 -22.44 42.14 -37.30
CA ILE A 51 -21.66 41.21 -38.14
C ILE A 51 -20.20 41.15 -37.66
N SER A 52 -19.57 42.30 -37.41
CA SER A 52 -18.18 42.34 -36.92
C SER A 52 -18.03 41.65 -35.57
N GLU A 53 -18.99 41.84 -34.65
CA GLU A 53 -18.99 41.17 -33.35
C GLU A 53 -19.20 39.65 -33.49
N LYS A 54 -20.10 39.22 -34.38
CA LYS A 54 -20.34 37.81 -34.68
C LYS A 54 -19.11 37.11 -35.28
N LEU A 55 -18.39 37.78 -36.18
CA LEU A 55 -17.12 37.29 -36.71
C LEU A 55 -16.05 37.12 -35.63
N HIS A 56 -15.95 38.07 -34.68
CA HIS A 56 -15.05 37.92 -33.53
C HIS A 56 -15.45 36.75 -32.63
N THR A 57 -16.74 36.55 -32.40
CA THR A 57 -17.27 35.45 -31.59
C THR A 57 -17.01 34.09 -32.25
N LEU A 58 -17.20 33.98 -33.57
CA LEU A 58 -16.85 32.78 -34.34
C LEU A 58 -15.36 32.46 -34.25
N SER A 59 -14.49 33.47 -34.38
CA SER A 59 -13.04 33.27 -34.24
C SER A 59 -12.65 32.78 -32.83
N ARG A 60 -13.35 33.24 -31.78
CA ARG A 60 -13.12 32.73 -30.42
C ARG A 60 -13.62 31.30 -30.26
N ASN A 61 -14.81 30.99 -30.76
CA ASN A 61 -15.38 29.63 -30.72
C ASN A 61 -14.45 28.63 -31.44
N ASP A 62 -13.89 28.99 -32.60
CA ASP A 62 -12.93 28.18 -33.35
C ASP A 62 -11.67 27.85 -32.53
N LYS A 63 -11.07 28.85 -31.86
CA LYS A 63 -9.92 28.64 -30.97
C LYS A 63 -10.25 27.70 -29.80
N ASP A 64 -11.42 27.87 -29.20
CA ASP A 64 -11.87 27.03 -28.08
C ASP A 64 -12.17 25.59 -28.55
N LEU A 65 -12.78 25.42 -29.73
CA LEU A 65 -13.05 24.12 -30.34
C LEU A 65 -11.76 23.39 -30.70
N ALA A 66 -10.80 24.08 -31.32
CA ALA A 66 -9.48 23.52 -31.64
C ALA A 66 -8.73 23.03 -30.39
N LYS A 67 -8.81 23.80 -29.30
CA LYS A 67 -8.26 23.38 -28.00
C LYS A 67 -8.95 22.12 -27.46
N ALA A 68 -10.28 22.09 -27.47
CA ALA A 68 -11.05 20.95 -27.00
C ALA A 68 -10.79 19.67 -27.84
N LEU A 69 -10.60 19.82 -29.15
CA LEU A 69 -10.24 18.72 -30.05
C LEU A 69 -8.86 18.15 -29.70
N LYS A 70 -7.88 19.01 -29.48
CA LYS A 70 -6.54 18.59 -29.07
C LYS A 70 -6.55 17.81 -27.74
N GLU A 71 -7.27 18.33 -26.74
CA GLU A 71 -7.43 17.65 -25.44
C GLU A 71 -8.11 16.28 -25.58
N TYR A 72 -9.11 16.18 -26.47
CA TYR A 72 -9.78 14.92 -26.76
C TYR A 72 -8.87 13.91 -27.47
N GLU A 73 -8.07 14.34 -28.44
CA GLU A 73 -7.09 13.49 -29.13
C GLU A 73 -6.02 12.96 -28.17
N GLU A 74 -5.51 13.81 -27.27
CA GLU A 74 -4.57 13.41 -26.23
C GLU A 74 -5.19 12.36 -25.28
N ALA A 75 -6.41 12.62 -24.80
CA ALA A 75 -7.14 11.69 -23.95
C ALA A 75 -7.44 10.34 -24.64
N LYS A 76 -7.80 10.38 -25.93
CA LYS A 76 -8.02 9.19 -26.75
C LYS A 76 -6.73 8.40 -26.94
N GLY A 77 -5.61 9.06 -27.20
CA GLY A 77 -4.30 8.40 -27.30
C GLY A 77 -3.88 7.69 -26.01
N ILE A 78 -4.18 8.29 -24.85
CA ILE A 78 -3.97 7.65 -23.54
C ILE A 78 -4.89 6.42 -23.38
N TYR A 79 -6.17 6.56 -23.73
CA TYR A 79 -7.14 5.46 -23.66
C TYR A 79 -6.71 4.29 -24.55
N ASP A 80 -6.36 4.55 -25.81
CA ASP A 80 -5.92 3.53 -26.77
C ASP A 80 -4.61 2.88 -26.28
N SER A 81 -3.67 3.65 -25.70
CA SER A 81 -2.47 3.07 -25.09
C SER A 81 -2.79 2.15 -23.91
N VAL A 82 -3.79 2.50 -23.08
CA VAL A 82 -4.21 1.68 -21.95
C VAL A 82 -4.94 0.43 -22.45
N GLN A 83 -5.81 0.56 -23.44
CA GLN A 83 -6.53 -0.54 -24.06
C GLN A 83 -5.59 -1.55 -24.74
N ASN A 84 -4.56 -1.07 -25.44
CA ASN A 84 -3.55 -1.95 -26.04
C ASN A 84 -2.73 -2.69 -24.96
N LYS A 85 -2.37 -2.02 -23.87
CA LYS A 85 -1.72 -2.66 -22.71
C LYS A 85 -2.63 -3.68 -22.01
N LEU A 86 -3.94 -3.45 -22.00
CA LEU A 86 -4.95 -4.39 -21.49
C LEU A 86 -5.13 -5.60 -22.41
N ALA A 87 -5.06 -5.41 -23.73
CA ALA A 87 -5.18 -6.46 -24.74
C ALA A 87 -3.91 -7.34 -24.85
N GLU A 88 -2.74 -6.77 -24.56
CA GLU A 88 -1.47 -7.51 -24.44
C GLU A 88 -1.26 -8.11 -23.03
N GLY A 89 -2.10 -7.72 -22.07
CA GLY A 89 -2.14 -8.32 -20.73
C GLY A 89 -2.75 -9.72 -20.75
N PRO A 90 -2.51 -10.54 -19.71
CA PRO A 90 -3.23 -11.81 -19.56
C PRO A 90 -4.74 -11.55 -19.60
N ASP A 91 -5.50 -12.48 -20.19
CA ASP A 91 -6.97 -12.43 -20.27
C ASP A 91 -7.53 -11.88 -18.96
N ILE A 92 -8.26 -10.77 -19.05
CA ILE A 92 -9.01 -10.23 -17.92
C ILE A 92 -10.10 -11.25 -17.65
N VAL A 93 -9.80 -12.22 -16.80
CA VAL A 93 -10.78 -13.16 -16.26
C VAL A 93 -11.92 -12.30 -15.76
N GLU A 94 -13.11 -12.52 -16.31
CA GLU A 94 -14.33 -11.82 -15.91
C GLU A 94 -14.44 -11.88 -14.38
N MET A 95 -14.08 -10.77 -13.73
CA MET A 95 -13.81 -10.78 -12.29
C MET A 95 -15.15 -10.89 -11.60
N ASN A 96 -15.43 -12.05 -11.04
CA ASN A 96 -16.69 -12.34 -10.37
C ASN A 96 -16.93 -11.26 -9.32
N THR A 97 -18.06 -10.55 -9.41
CA THR A 97 -18.39 -9.45 -8.48
C THR A 97 -18.45 -9.92 -7.02
N GLY A 98 -18.67 -11.22 -6.77
CA GLY A 98 -18.55 -11.83 -5.45
C GLY A 98 -17.11 -11.87 -4.92
N ASP A 99 -16.14 -12.13 -5.78
CA ASP A 99 -14.72 -12.17 -5.41
C ASP A 99 -14.23 -10.77 -5.05
N LEU A 100 -14.62 -9.76 -5.84
CA LEU A 100 -14.40 -8.34 -5.55
C LEU A 100 -14.87 -7.94 -4.15
N LYS A 101 -16.11 -8.30 -3.80
CA LYS A 101 -16.67 -8.00 -2.48
C LYS A 101 -15.86 -8.64 -1.36
N THR A 102 -15.43 -9.88 -1.57
CA THR A 102 -14.59 -10.64 -0.63
C THR A 102 -13.23 -9.97 -0.44
N GLU A 103 -12.62 -9.44 -1.50
CA GLU A 103 -11.37 -8.70 -1.43
C GLU A 103 -11.52 -7.39 -0.64
N PHE A 104 -12.57 -6.61 -0.92
CA PHE A 104 -12.85 -5.38 -0.16
C PHE A 104 -13.05 -5.65 1.33
N ASP A 105 -13.81 -6.68 1.68
CA ASP A 105 -14.01 -7.08 3.08
C ASP A 105 -12.70 -7.54 3.74
N THR A 106 -11.84 -8.23 2.98
CA THR A 106 -10.51 -8.66 3.44
C THR A 106 -9.61 -7.46 3.76
N VAL A 107 -9.51 -6.48 2.86
CA VAL A 107 -8.74 -5.26 3.09
C VAL A 107 -9.29 -4.48 4.30
N ARG A 108 -10.61 -4.42 4.45
CA ARG A 108 -11.26 -3.80 5.62
C ARG A 108 -10.92 -4.52 6.92
N GLN A 109 -10.85 -5.85 6.91
CA GLN A 109 -10.44 -6.63 8.08
C GLN A 109 -8.97 -6.36 8.43
N MET A 110 -8.08 -6.33 7.44
CA MET A 110 -6.67 -5.98 7.63
C MET A 110 -6.53 -4.60 8.30
N ALA A 111 -7.23 -3.60 7.77
CA ALA A 111 -7.27 -2.24 8.31
C ALA A 111 -7.72 -2.19 9.79
N LYS A 112 -8.70 -3.01 10.17
CA LYS A 112 -9.19 -3.08 11.56
C LYS A 112 -8.16 -3.71 12.49
N ILE A 113 -7.52 -4.79 12.06
CA ILE A 113 -6.54 -5.51 12.88
C ILE A 113 -5.32 -4.63 13.15
N THR A 114 -4.84 -3.85 12.16
CA THR A 114 -3.68 -2.96 12.35
C THR A 114 -3.94 -1.85 13.37
N VAL A 115 -5.19 -1.36 13.47
CA VAL A 115 -5.58 -0.31 14.43
C VAL A 115 -5.63 -0.84 15.87
N GLY A 116 -6.08 -2.08 16.08
CA GLY A 116 -6.13 -2.70 17.40
C GLY A 116 -7.55 -2.91 17.95
N ARG A 117 -7.74 -2.72 19.27
CA ARG A 117 -8.90 -3.23 20.04
C ARG A 117 -10.26 -2.99 19.38
N GLN A 118 -11.15 -3.97 19.55
CA GLN A 118 -12.44 -4.22 18.88
C GLN A 118 -13.52 -3.09 18.94
N GLY A 119 -13.23 -1.90 19.45
CA GLY A 119 -14.18 -0.79 19.52
C GLY A 119 -14.29 0.06 18.26
N ASN A 120 -13.30 0.01 17.36
CA ASN A 120 -13.26 0.89 16.20
C ASN A 120 -13.86 0.24 14.95
N GLN A 121 -15.14 0.50 14.69
CA GLN A 121 -15.85 -0.05 13.53
C GLN A 121 -15.37 0.53 12.19
N PHE A 122 -14.78 1.74 12.23
CA PHE A 122 -14.34 2.49 11.07
C PHE A 122 -12.95 3.07 11.33
N PRO A 123 -11.88 2.41 10.87
CA PRO A 123 -10.51 2.90 11.00
C PRO A 123 -10.26 4.06 10.02
N ILE A 124 -10.98 5.17 10.21
CA ILE A 124 -10.84 6.38 9.40
C ILE A 124 -9.55 7.07 9.80
N PHE A 125 -8.66 7.22 8.83
CA PHE A 125 -7.42 7.94 9.02
C PHE A 125 -7.72 9.44 9.05
N THR A 126 -7.50 10.06 10.22
CA THR A 126 -7.69 11.50 10.44
C THR A 126 -6.37 12.15 10.86
N ARG A 127 -6.32 13.49 10.81
CA ARG A 127 -5.12 14.27 11.12
C ARG A 127 -4.58 13.96 12.52
N GLU A 128 -5.46 13.69 13.48
CA GLU A 128 -5.12 13.39 14.87
C GLU A 128 -4.34 12.07 15.02
N PHE A 129 -4.46 11.16 14.05
CA PHE A 129 -3.76 9.87 14.06
C PHE A 129 -2.46 9.88 13.27
N TYR A 130 -2.15 10.96 12.55
CA TYR A 130 -0.90 11.08 11.79
C TYR A 130 0.22 11.58 12.69
N HIS A 131 1.13 10.67 13.04
CA HIS A 131 2.30 10.94 13.88
C HIS A 131 3.63 10.67 13.14
N CYS A 132 3.56 10.25 11.87
CA CYS A 132 4.72 9.76 11.15
C CYS A 132 5.57 10.92 10.63
N MET A 133 6.87 10.83 10.87
CA MET A 133 7.88 11.57 10.13
C MET A 133 8.20 10.82 8.83
N GLU A 134 9.05 11.39 7.97
CA GLU A 134 9.45 10.78 6.69
C GLU A 134 9.93 9.32 6.86
N ASN A 135 10.85 9.07 7.80
CA ASN A 135 11.38 7.72 8.10
C ASN A 135 10.42 6.85 8.93
N GLY A 136 9.38 7.45 9.51
CA GLY A 136 8.36 6.75 10.31
C GLY A 136 7.15 6.30 9.49
N THR A 137 7.08 6.71 8.22
CA THR A 137 5.98 6.35 7.31
C THR A 137 6.26 4.98 6.70
N GLY A 138 5.26 4.11 6.62
CA GLY A 138 5.33 2.77 6.03
C GLY A 138 5.39 2.80 4.50
N THR A 139 6.39 3.46 3.93
CA THR A 139 6.77 3.35 2.52
C THR A 139 7.54 2.06 2.27
N ARG A 140 7.67 1.66 1.01
CA ARG A 140 8.43 0.46 0.63
C ARG A 140 9.86 0.53 1.16
N GLU A 141 10.52 1.66 0.99
CA GLU A 141 11.93 1.89 1.30
C GLU A 141 12.17 1.79 2.80
N ASN A 142 11.37 2.50 3.60
CA ASN A 142 11.50 2.49 5.06
C ASN A 142 11.22 1.11 5.64
N VAL A 143 10.20 0.41 5.15
CA VAL A 143 9.90 -0.96 5.60
C VAL A 143 11.03 -1.91 5.25
N LEU A 144 11.61 -1.81 4.05
CA LEU A 144 12.77 -2.62 3.65
C LEU A 144 13.99 -2.36 4.53
N GLU A 145 14.24 -1.11 4.91
CA GLU A 145 15.32 -0.76 5.84
C GLU A 145 15.13 -1.43 7.20
N VAL A 146 13.92 -1.34 7.77
CA VAL A 146 13.62 -1.99 9.05
C VAL A 146 13.73 -3.52 8.93
N LEU A 147 13.25 -4.13 7.85
CA LEU A 147 13.36 -5.58 7.64
C LEU A 147 14.83 -6.04 7.50
N ARG A 148 15.69 -5.24 6.86
CA ARG A 148 17.14 -5.50 6.79
C ARG A 148 17.75 -5.46 8.19
N TRP A 149 17.37 -4.49 9.01
CA TRP A 149 17.80 -4.44 10.40
C TRP A 149 17.31 -5.67 11.19
N VAL A 150 16.05 -6.07 11.03
CA VAL A 150 15.50 -7.28 11.66
C VAL A 150 16.31 -8.52 11.27
N GLU A 151 16.61 -8.70 9.98
CA GLU A 151 17.41 -9.84 9.50
C GLU A 151 18.87 -9.80 10.01
N SER A 152 19.42 -8.61 10.25
CA SER A 152 20.77 -8.46 10.82
C SER A 152 20.85 -8.90 12.28
N VAL A 153 19.78 -8.74 13.04
CA VAL A 153 19.71 -9.12 14.47
C VAL A 153 19.16 -10.54 14.62
N ASP A 154 18.21 -10.94 13.78
CA ASP A 154 17.58 -12.26 13.78
C ASP A 154 17.68 -12.89 12.38
N PRO A 155 18.82 -13.53 12.04
CA PRO A 155 19.06 -14.15 10.74
C PRO A 155 18.06 -15.26 10.39
N GLY A 156 17.38 -15.81 11.39
CA GLY A 156 16.37 -16.85 11.21
C GLY A 156 15.00 -16.34 10.76
N ALA A 157 14.75 -15.01 10.76
CA ALA A 157 13.39 -14.42 10.61
C ALA A 157 12.68 -14.84 9.34
N PHE A 158 13.45 -14.96 8.26
CA PHE A 158 12.94 -15.31 6.95
C PHE A 158 13.54 -16.62 6.44
N CYS A 159 14.08 -17.45 7.34
CA CYS A 159 14.72 -18.72 6.98
C CYS A 159 13.84 -19.90 7.40
N ARG A 160 13.48 -20.75 6.45
CA ARG A 160 12.80 -22.03 6.72
C ARG A 160 13.69 -23.20 6.36
N ILE A 161 13.98 -24.02 7.36
CA ILE A 161 14.78 -25.24 7.19
C ILE A 161 13.86 -26.39 6.77
N HIS A 162 14.16 -27.01 5.64
CA HIS A 162 13.53 -28.24 5.16
C HIS A 162 14.60 -29.23 4.73
N LYS A 163 14.56 -30.46 5.25
CA LYS A 163 15.58 -31.49 5.02
C LYS A 163 17.01 -30.97 5.24
N ASN A 164 17.23 -30.22 6.32
CA ASN A 164 18.50 -29.55 6.67
C ASN A 164 19.00 -28.49 5.68
N VAL A 165 18.21 -28.14 4.65
CA VAL A 165 18.54 -27.05 3.73
C VAL A 165 17.81 -25.77 4.19
N PRO A 166 18.53 -24.68 4.49
CA PRO A 166 17.94 -23.40 4.82
C PRO A 166 17.44 -22.70 3.54
N ASN A 167 16.14 -22.38 3.50
CA ASN A 167 15.53 -21.61 2.41
C ASN A 167 15.20 -20.20 2.89
N ARG A 168 15.80 -19.19 2.26
CA ARG A 168 15.50 -17.79 2.53
C ARG A 168 14.24 -17.35 1.77
N ILE A 169 13.18 -17.02 2.50
CA ILE A 169 11.86 -16.72 1.94
C ILE A 169 11.29 -15.47 2.60
N ILE A 170 11.47 -14.33 1.93
CA ILE A 170 10.89 -13.06 2.35
C ILE A 170 9.37 -13.10 2.10
N PRO A 171 8.52 -12.74 3.09
CA PRO A 171 7.08 -12.67 2.91
C PRO A 171 6.68 -11.52 1.96
N TYR A 172 5.49 -11.59 1.38
CA TYR A 172 4.86 -10.43 0.78
C TYR A 172 4.46 -9.44 1.88
N ILE A 173 4.74 -8.17 1.63
CA ILE A 173 4.43 -7.07 2.54
C ILE A 173 3.24 -6.32 1.97
N LEU A 174 2.14 -6.32 2.71
CA LEU A 174 0.93 -5.60 2.38
C LEU A 174 0.91 -4.30 3.18
N LEU A 175 1.07 -3.18 2.48
CA LEU A 175 0.97 -1.85 3.07
C LEU A 175 -0.50 -1.41 3.00
N VAL A 176 -1.09 -1.18 4.17
CA VAL A 176 -2.49 -0.78 4.27
C VAL A 176 -2.55 0.70 4.60
N PRO A 177 -3.31 1.54 3.84
CA PRO A 177 -3.34 2.99 4.01
C PRO A 177 -4.14 3.41 5.24
N THR A 178 -3.69 2.97 6.42
CA THR A 178 -4.34 3.17 7.71
C THR A 178 -3.33 3.60 8.76
N TYR A 179 -3.85 4.20 9.83
CA TYR A 179 -3.10 4.30 11.08
C TYR A 179 -3.13 2.96 11.82
N GLY A 180 -2.22 2.81 12.79
CA GLY A 180 -2.22 1.64 13.65
C GLY A 180 -0.86 1.37 14.26
N ASP A 181 -0.85 0.83 15.48
CA ASP A 181 0.40 0.67 16.23
C ASP A 181 1.09 -0.67 15.94
N LYS A 182 0.38 -1.61 15.29
CA LYS A 182 0.79 -3.00 15.17
C LYS A 182 0.62 -3.51 13.74
N GLY A 183 1.67 -4.11 13.20
CA GLY A 183 1.58 -5.00 12.05
C GLY A 183 1.33 -6.44 12.52
N PHE A 184 0.90 -7.31 11.61
CA PHE A 184 0.57 -8.70 11.94
C PHE A 184 0.78 -9.64 10.75
N CYS A 185 0.77 -10.94 11.00
CA CYS A 185 0.85 -11.96 9.97
C CYS A 185 -0.54 -12.36 9.51
N TRP A 186 -0.88 -12.04 8.25
CA TRP A 186 -2.14 -12.44 7.63
C TRP A 186 -2.15 -13.92 7.26
N GLN A 187 -1.01 -14.40 6.76
CA GLN A 187 -0.86 -15.79 6.36
C GLN A 187 0.62 -16.21 6.46
N PRO A 188 0.96 -17.31 7.17
CA PRO A 188 2.37 -17.70 7.34
C PRO A 188 2.99 -18.29 6.06
N PHE A 189 2.18 -18.98 5.24
CA PHE A 189 2.54 -19.58 3.96
C PHE A 189 1.28 -19.98 3.17
N ASP A 190 1.45 -20.31 1.90
CA ASP A 190 0.41 -20.92 1.08
C ASP A 190 0.01 -22.31 1.61
N ARG A 191 -1.30 -22.57 1.67
CA ARG A 191 -1.89 -23.82 2.16
C ARG A 191 -1.34 -25.06 1.45
N TYR A 192 -1.01 -24.93 0.17
CA TYR A 192 -0.54 -26.06 -0.65
C TYR A 192 0.99 -26.21 -0.64
N ASN A 193 1.74 -25.22 -0.16
CA ASN A 193 3.20 -25.23 -0.18
C ASN A 193 3.77 -24.66 1.13
N LEU A 194 3.82 -25.49 2.16
CA LEU A 194 4.31 -25.10 3.50
C LEU A 194 5.81 -24.75 3.51
N VAL A 195 6.57 -25.30 2.55
CA VAL A 195 8.04 -25.31 2.58
C VAL A 195 8.64 -24.06 1.95
N THR A 196 8.22 -23.74 0.71
CA THR A 196 8.89 -22.71 -0.11
C THR A 196 8.02 -21.50 -0.42
N SER A 197 6.70 -21.57 -0.19
CA SER A 197 5.81 -20.45 -0.50
C SER A 197 6.04 -19.27 0.44
N ARG A 198 5.72 -18.06 -0.01
CA ARG A 198 5.86 -16.84 0.80
C ARG A 198 4.64 -16.65 1.70
N GLY A 199 4.88 -16.20 2.93
CA GLY A 199 3.83 -15.67 3.80
C GLY A 199 3.41 -14.27 3.36
N ARG A 200 2.41 -13.71 4.07
CA ARG A 200 1.90 -12.35 3.90
C ARG A 200 1.87 -11.68 5.27
N ILE A 201 2.60 -10.58 5.39
CA ILE A 201 2.55 -9.71 6.56
C ILE A 201 1.90 -8.39 6.19
N VAL A 202 1.14 -7.83 7.11
CA VAL A 202 0.37 -6.60 6.94
C VAL A 202 0.96 -5.53 7.85
N ILE A 203 1.22 -4.36 7.29
CA ILE A 203 1.82 -3.23 7.99
C ILE A 203 0.97 -1.98 7.69
N PRO A 204 0.51 -1.24 8.71
CA PRO A 204 -0.15 0.04 8.48
C PRO A 204 0.86 1.05 7.92
N MET A 205 0.44 1.86 6.95
CA MET A 205 1.28 2.91 6.36
C MET A 205 1.58 4.05 7.32
N TYR A 206 0.71 4.29 8.30
CA TYR A 206 0.86 5.41 9.24
C TYR A 206 0.94 4.96 10.70
N PRO A 207 1.96 4.17 11.09
CA PRO A 207 2.11 3.73 12.46
C PRO A 207 2.67 4.82 13.36
N LYS A 208 2.39 4.74 14.67
CA LYS A 208 3.10 5.58 15.66
C LYS A 208 4.61 5.33 15.65
N ASP A 209 5.00 4.07 15.51
CA ASP A 209 6.40 3.64 15.36
C ASP A 209 6.47 2.51 14.33
N LEU A 210 7.12 2.81 13.20
CA LEU A 210 7.27 1.86 12.10
C LEU A 210 8.05 0.61 12.50
N ARG A 211 9.08 0.78 13.35
CA ARG A 211 9.93 -0.33 13.79
C ARG A 211 9.13 -1.29 14.66
N ILE A 212 8.31 -0.77 15.56
CA ILE A 212 7.40 -1.60 16.37
C ILE A 212 6.37 -2.31 15.48
N ALA A 213 5.76 -1.61 14.52
CA ALA A 213 4.78 -2.21 13.62
C ALA A 213 5.36 -3.38 12.80
N VAL A 214 6.55 -3.18 12.21
CA VAL A 214 7.27 -4.23 11.46
C VAL A 214 7.66 -5.39 12.38
N LEU A 215 8.25 -5.10 13.55
CA LEU A 215 8.65 -6.14 14.50
C LEU A 215 7.47 -6.99 14.97
N THR A 216 6.32 -6.36 15.24
CA THR A 216 5.10 -7.06 15.62
C THR A 216 4.65 -8.02 14.51
N ALA A 217 4.70 -7.57 13.25
CA ALA A 217 4.34 -8.39 12.10
C ALA A 217 5.28 -9.59 11.91
N VAL A 218 6.59 -9.37 12.07
CA VAL A 218 7.60 -10.43 11.98
C VAL A 218 7.50 -11.40 13.15
N ALA A 219 7.24 -10.91 14.37
CA ALA A 219 7.03 -11.74 15.54
C ALA A 219 5.82 -12.67 15.36
N ASP A 220 4.70 -12.11 14.89
CA ASP A 220 3.48 -12.88 14.60
C ASP A 220 3.73 -13.91 13.49
N LEU A 221 4.43 -13.54 12.43
CA LEU A 221 4.84 -14.46 11.36
C LEU A 221 5.67 -15.62 11.92
N ARG A 222 6.66 -15.30 12.76
CA ARG A 222 7.57 -16.29 13.33
C ARG A 222 6.86 -17.26 14.25
N TRP A 223 5.95 -16.74 15.09
CA TRP A 223 5.09 -17.56 15.94
C TRP A 223 4.20 -18.49 15.12
N GLN A 224 3.49 -17.96 14.12
CA GLN A 224 2.58 -18.75 13.28
C GLN A 224 3.34 -19.81 12.48
N VAL A 225 4.47 -19.47 11.87
CA VAL A 225 5.32 -20.43 11.15
C VAL A 225 5.82 -21.54 12.08
N ALA A 226 6.30 -21.20 13.27
CA ALA A 226 6.78 -22.19 14.22
C ALA A 226 5.65 -23.11 14.72
N LYS A 227 4.48 -22.53 15.03
CA LYS A 227 3.29 -23.26 15.49
C LYS A 227 2.80 -24.24 14.43
N GLU A 228 2.63 -23.78 13.21
CA GLU A 228 2.16 -24.62 12.10
C GLU A 228 3.19 -25.71 11.72
N LYS A 229 4.48 -25.39 11.75
CA LYS A 229 5.55 -26.36 11.50
C LYS A 229 5.56 -27.49 12.54
N ALA A 230 5.31 -27.16 13.80
CA ALA A 230 5.21 -28.16 14.87
C ALA A 230 3.88 -28.95 14.81
N SER A 231 2.88 -28.44 14.09
CA SER A 231 1.57 -29.08 13.89
C SER A 231 0.99 -29.57 15.24
N TYR A 232 0.68 -30.85 15.40
CA TYR A 232 0.15 -31.42 16.64
C TYR A 232 1.06 -31.21 17.87
N TYR A 233 2.37 -31.11 17.68
CA TYR A 233 3.37 -31.03 18.77
C TYR A 233 3.69 -29.59 19.18
N TRP A 234 2.92 -28.60 18.75
CA TRP A 234 3.22 -27.18 18.98
C TRP A 234 3.25 -26.76 20.45
N MET A 235 2.70 -27.57 21.37
CA MET A 235 2.71 -27.37 22.82
C MET A 235 3.82 -28.16 23.55
N GLU A 236 4.50 -29.06 22.85
CA GLU A 236 5.45 -30.01 23.44
C GLU A 236 6.89 -29.67 23.07
N GLU A 237 7.15 -29.36 21.79
CA GLU A 237 8.51 -29.20 21.26
C GLU A 237 8.76 -27.86 20.56
N GLY A 238 10.04 -27.57 20.35
CA GLY A 238 10.51 -26.39 19.62
C GLY A 238 10.24 -25.06 20.33
N LEU A 239 10.26 -23.98 19.55
CA LEU A 239 10.06 -22.62 20.04
C LEU A 239 8.70 -22.46 20.74
N THR A 240 7.62 -22.92 20.09
CA THR A 240 6.26 -22.72 20.59
C THR A 240 5.96 -23.61 21.78
N GLY A 241 6.46 -24.85 21.80
CA GLY A 241 6.22 -25.77 22.91
C GLY A 241 6.95 -25.35 24.18
N GLN A 242 8.24 -25.00 24.07
CA GLN A 242 9.01 -24.48 25.21
C GLN A 242 8.41 -23.19 25.77
N TYR A 243 7.96 -22.29 24.89
CA TYR A 243 7.33 -21.04 25.30
C TYR A 243 5.94 -21.27 25.92
N TYR A 244 5.14 -22.18 25.37
CA TYR A 244 3.85 -22.60 25.94
C TYR A 244 4.02 -23.12 27.37
N GLN A 245 4.96 -24.05 27.59
CA GLN A 245 5.22 -24.62 28.90
C GLN A 245 5.68 -23.58 29.92
N PHE A 246 6.48 -22.59 29.49
CA PHE A 246 6.85 -21.46 30.35
C PHE A 246 5.61 -20.67 30.80
N ILE A 247 4.75 -20.26 29.86
CA ILE A 247 3.55 -19.48 30.15
C ILE A 247 2.56 -20.25 31.04
N ASP A 248 2.39 -21.55 30.77
CA ASP A 248 1.52 -22.43 31.56
C ASP A 248 2.01 -22.56 33.02
N ARG A 249 3.32 -22.74 33.23
CA ARG A 249 3.91 -22.76 34.58
C ARG A 249 3.77 -21.42 35.32
N GLN A 250 3.86 -20.31 34.60
CA GLN A 250 3.64 -18.97 35.17
C GLN A 250 2.15 -18.67 35.45
N LYS A 251 1.23 -19.54 34.99
CA LYS A 251 -0.23 -19.39 35.13
C LYS A 251 -0.74 -18.03 34.62
N LEU A 252 -0.09 -17.49 33.59
CA LEU A 252 -0.46 -16.20 33.01
C LEU A 252 -1.77 -16.35 32.22
N LYS A 253 -2.71 -15.44 32.49
CA LYS A 253 -3.99 -15.38 31.75
C LYS A 253 -3.85 -14.39 30.59
N GLY A 254 -4.08 -14.84 29.37
CA GLY A 254 -4.04 -13.97 28.19
C GLY A 254 -3.84 -14.74 26.89
N ASP A 255 -3.68 -14.01 25.81
CA ASP A 255 -3.31 -14.58 24.52
C ASP A 255 -1.81 -14.89 24.50
N LEU A 256 -1.47 -16.17 24.44
CA LEU A 256 -0.10 -16.68 24.35
C LEU A 256 0.71 -16.01 23.23
N LYS A 257 0.07 -15.78 22.09
CA LYS A 257 0.69 -15.13 20.94
C LYS A 257 1.08 -13.69 21.25
N GLN A 258 0.21 -12.98 21.98
CA GLN A 258 0.46 -11.60 22.37
C GLN A 258 1.64 -11.49 23.36
N PHE A 259 1.77 -12.43 24.30
CA PHE A 259 2.94 -12.51 25.17
C PHE A 259 4.22 -12.74 24.37
N PHE A 260 4.20 -13.70 23.43
CA PHE A 260 5.36 -13.97 22.58
C PHE A 260 5.81 -12.74 21.79
N ILE A 261 4.85 -12.00 21.21
CA ILE A 261 5.13 -10.79 20.44
C ILE A 261 5.78 -9.70 21.32
N GLU A 262 5.29 -9.53 22.55
CA GLU A 262 5.84 -8.55 23.51
C GLU A 262 7.26 -8.92 23.94
N ASP A 263 7.52 -10.19 24.23
CA ASP A 263 8.86 -10.68 24.54
C ASP A 263 9.79 -10.58 23.32
N TYR A 264 9.30 -10.85 22.11
CA TYR A 264 10.10 -10.71 20.89
C TYR A 264 10.49 -9.25 20.64
N LEU A 265 9.61 -8.29 20.94
CA LEU A 265 9.97 -6.86 20.90
C LEU A 265 11.10 -6.54 21.88
N LEU A 266 11.06 -7.06 23.11
CA LEU A 266 12.14 -6.90 24.08
C LEU A 266 13.44 -7.59 23.64
N TRP A 267 13.35 -8.77 23.04
CA TRP A 267 14.48 -9.49 22.46
C TRP A 267 15.21 -8.64 21.42
N MET A 268 14.45 -8.10 20.48
CA MET A 268 14.99 -7.36 19.34
C MET A 268 15.44 -5.94 19.70
N MET A 269 14.79 -5.27 20.64
CA MET A 269 15.07 -3.86 20.98
C MET A 269 15.95 -3.67 22.22
N LYS A 270 15.97 -4.62 23.15
CA LYS A 270 16.67 -4.51 24.44
C LYS A 270 17.78 -5.54 24.56
N GLU A 271 17.46 -6.82 24.42
CA GLU A 271 18.44 -7.91 24.61
C GLU A 271 19.55 -7.87 23.55
N SER A 272 19.21 -7.53 22.30
CA SER A 272 20.18 -7.29 21.23
C SER A 272 21.18 -6.16 21.53
N THR A 273 20.87 -5.26 22.47
CA THR A 273 21.76 -4.18 22.92
C THR A 273 22.47 -4.49 24.25
N GLY A 274 22.20 -5.67 24.83
CA GLY A 274 22.71 -6.10 26.13
C GLY A 274 21.90 -5.62 27.33
N VAL A 275 20.77 -4.95 27.11
CA VAL A 275 19.86 -4.52 28.17
C VAL A 275 18.93 -5.67 28.51
N GLN A 276 19.14 -6.30 29.67
CA GLN A 276 18.38 -7.45 30.14
C GLN A 276 16.98 -7.02 30.62
N ARG A 277 15.95 -7.35 29.85
CA ARG A 277 14.54 -7.07 30.19
C ARG A 277 13.67 -8.31 30.16
N LEU A 278 14.09 -9.36 29.47
CA LEU A 278 13.36 -10.63 29.42
C LEU A 278 13.52 -11.43 30.71
N ASP A 279 12.54 -12.28 30.96
CA ASP A 279 12.68 -13.35 31.94
C ASP A 279 13.87 -14.27 31.59
N LYS A 280 14.52 -14.82 32.62
CA LYS A 280 15.70 -15.69 32.45
C LYS A 280 15.38 -16.90 31.57
N GLU A 281 14.22 -17.50 31.75
CA GLU A 281 13.81 -18.68 30.99
C GLU A 281 13.46 -18.32 29.54
N VAL A 282 12.68 -17.25 29.33
CA VAL A 282 12.35 -16.77 27.96
C VAL A 282 13.61 -16.42 27.18
N ARG A 283 14.57 -15.74 27.81
CA ARG A 283 15.88 -15.47 27.20
C ARG A 283 16.58 -16.76 26.76
N GLY A 284 16.56 -17.80 27.58
CA GLY A 284 17.14 -19.11 27.24
C GLY A 284 16.43 -19.77 26.06
N ILE A 285 15.09 -19.71 26.01
CA ILE A 285 14.28 -20.23 24.91
C ILE A 285 14.64 -19.50 23.61
N PHE A 286 14.69 -18.17 23.64
CA PHE A 286 14.97 -17.35 22.46
C PHE A 286 16.42 -17.50 22.01
N TRP A 287 17.38 -17.54 22.94
CA TRP A 287 18.78 -17.77 22.62
C TRP A 287 19.01 -19.08 21.86
N ARG A 288 18.27 -20.14 22.22
CA ARG A 288 18.37 -21.45 21.58
C ARG A 288 17.65 -21.51 20.22
N ASN A 289 16.41 -21.03 20.17
CA ASN A 289 15.54 -21.23 18.99
C ASN A 289 15.62 -20.07 17.98
N MET A 290 16.12 -18.91 18.41
CA MET A 290 16.25 -17.68 17.62
C MET A 290 17.61 -17.02 17.91
N PRO A 291 18.72 -17.75 17.71
CA PRO A 291 20.04 -17.29 18.12
C PRO A 291 20.45 -16.01 17.40
N PHE A 292 21.05 -15.08 18.14
CA PHE A 292 21.73 -13.92 17.56
C PHE A 292 22.91 -14.34 16.67
N PRO A 293 23.31 -13.51 15.69
CA PRO A 293 24.51 -13.74 14.89
C PRO A 293 25.76 -13.85 15.77
N LYS A 294 26.77 -14.59 15.31
CA LYS A 294 28.02 -14.82 16.05
C LYS A 294 28.68 -13.51 16.52
N GLN A 295 28.78 -12.53 15.63
CA GLN A 295 29.34 -11.21 15.93
C GLN A 295 28.60 -10.53 17.09
N LEU A 296 27.25 -10.56 17.06
CA LEU A 296 26.44 -9.97 18.12
C LEU A 296 26.59 -10.73 19.44
N LYS A 297 26.65 -12.07 19.41
CA LYS A 297 26.90 -12.89 20.61
C LYS A 297 28.24 -12.52 21.27
N GLU A 298 29.29 -12.34 20.49
CA GLU A 298 30.62 -11.93 21.00
C GLU A 298 30.61 -10.55 21.65
N GLU A 299 29.84 -9.60 21.11
CA GLU A 299 29.66 -8.29 21.73
C GLU A 299 28.86 -8.38 23.03
N LEU A 300 27.76 -9.12 23.03
CA LEU A 300 26.90 -9.29 24.20
C LEU A 300 27.63 -9.99 25.36
N ARG A 301 28.48 -10.97 25.03
CA ARG A 301 29.37 -11.67 25.97
C ARG A 301 30.25 -10.70 26.77
N LYS A 302 30.75 -9.64 26.13
CA LYS A 302 31.58 -8.62 26.79
C LYS A 302 30.77 -7.68 27.69
N ARG A 303 29.46 -7.54 27.44
CA ARG A 303 28.58 -6.61 28.16
C ARG A 303 27.99 -7.19 29.44
N SER A 304 27.75 -8.51 29.50
CA SER A 304 27.21 -9.14 30.70
C SER A 304 27.57 -10.62 30.84
N LEU A 305 27.82 -11.03 32.09
CA LEU A 305 28.06 -12.41 32.50
C LEU A 305 26.93 -13.37 32.06
N VAL A 306 25.67 -12.90 32.04
CA VAL A 306 24.53 -13.74 31.63
C VAL A 306 24.68 -14.21 30.18
N TYR A 307 25.16 -13.35 29.28
CA TYR A 307 25.37 -13.72 27.87
C TYR A 307 26.66 -14.53 27.69
N ASP A 308 27.67 -14.30 28.52
CA ASP A 308 28.88 -15.14 28.56
C ASP A 308 28.55 -16.59 28.92
N GLU A 309 27.76 -16.81 29.98
CA GLU A 309 27.28 -18.14 30.35
C GLU A 309 26.48 -18.82 29.24
N LEU A 310 25.64 -18.08 28.51
CA LEU A 310 24.88 -18.62 27.38
C LEU A 310 25.79 -19.02 26.22
N CYS A 311 26.83 -18.24 25.92
CA CYS A 311 27.82 -18.58 24.90
C CYS A 311 28.62 -19.83 25.28
N ILE A 312 29.03 -19.96 26.54
CA ILE A 312 29.74 -21.15 27.04
C ILE A 312 28.86 -22.40 26.91
N LYS A 313 27.57 -22.29 27.25
CA LYS A 313 26.60 -23.40 27.09
C LYS A 313 26.40 -23.80 25.64
N ASP A 314 26.37 -22.85 24.70
CA ASP A 314 26.31 -23.16 23.27
C ASP A 314 27.56 -23.92 22.81
N ASN A 315 28.77 -23.46 23.18
CA ASN A 315 30.02 -24.11 22.82
C ASN A 315 30.10 -25.56 23.36
N ASN A 316 29.67 -25.78 24.60
CA ASN A 316 29.66 -27.12 25.19
C ASN A 316 28.70 -28.08 24.46
N ARG A 317 27.59 -27.56 23.93
CA ARG A 317 26.65 -28.36 23.12
C ARG A 317 27.22 -28.67 21.75
N GLU A 318 27.81 -27.70 21.07
CA GLU A 318 28.47 -27.93 19.78
C GLU A 318 29.57 -29.01 19.88
N MET A 319 30.33 -29.04 20.99
CA MET A 319 31.31 -30.10 21.25
C MET A 319 30.68 -31.47 21.58
N SER A 320 29.46 -31.50 22.12
CA SER A 320 28.75 -32.75 22.47
C SER A 320 27.97 -33.34 21.30
N ASP A 321 27.43 -32.50 20.40
CA ASP A 321 26.67 -32.94 19.21
C ASP A 321 27.61 -33.39 18.06
N GLY A 322 28.93 -33.11 18.18
CA GLY A 322 29.97 -33.49 17.23
C GLY A 322 30.62 -34.86 17.47
N TYR A 323 30.07 -35.70 18.36
CA TYR A 323 30.52 -37.06 18.65
C TYR A 323 29.56 -38.14 18.15
#